data_AF-A0A375CB01-F1
#
_entry.id   AF-A0A375CB01-F1
#
_cell.length_a   1.000
_cell.length_b   1.000
_cell.length_c   1.000
_cell.angle_alpha   90.00
_cell.angle_beta   90.00
_cell.angle_gamma   90.00
#
_symmetry.space_group_name_H-M   'P 1'
#
loop_
_entity.id
_entity.type
_entity.pdbx_description
1 polymer ?
#
loop_
_entity_poly.entity_id
_entity_poly.type
_entity_poly.pdbx_seq_one_letter_code
_entity_poly.pdbx_strand_id
1 'polypeptide(L)'
;MPASPALIHIDVSSPYRVDGQSARYQSVWLLARIWHAHRSAEGMVSAAAVRGAFPAAANLRMLVSRAFADFARWGIVVGWGADRARDPAAANPAQRSRGPFWLAPASARRLRFVANGRTLGPVALARHFGFDAGARPTPPGRRDGTGYVMRDMAFWSELTQAMRSAQDGHAGAHGFAVAESFGAARRLAGDGFQQALSLLKESQAWRRCGRLDQSRAALRRFDRLAQAADAGAATPAFQAMAQVVRAWERYTRGDGEGARAGLERLHADAELRLVVRYNPRVRFEVLNLEALLHKADAMRAAHAAAPTAPIAAQRALDAFSGALQAAYEADSVDAVQHAAANIGLSLWLFWRHGLIDAGRSLSAGDVQRQAMRWLGLSEWICDRFGVGGGTAWNAIFLLRIARGSCGPDAPPLARPASASDSMAMFRRQRPLSVADAVDALRPFHAPFAPARGFVRWSAVAAFALEDHDAGHVRLAPLQLANLLLESAWYLTHEQGATAAACAAVERLALQLPALRPAERAFFAAELRALPPALRDAAAEAVRHGGKGA
;
A
#
# COMPACT_ATOMS: atom_id res chain seq x y z
N MET A 1 25.81 66.95 10.07
CA MET A 1 25.64 65.48 10.02
C MET A 1 24.37 65.12 10.78
N PRO A 2 23.36 64.45 10.18
CA PRO A 2 22.19 64.01 10.92
C PRO A 2 22.60 62.93 11.93
N ALA A 3 22.15 63.06 13.18
CA ALA A 3 22.43 62.11 14.25
C ALA A 3 22.01 60.69 13.84
N SER A 4 22.88 59.70 14.05
CA SER A 4 22.52 58.29 13.87
C SER A 4 21.31 57.97 14.75
N PRO A 5 20.21 57.45 14.19
CA PRO A 5 19.01 57.19 14.98
C PRO A 5 19.30 56.17 16.08
N ALA A 6 18.83 56.45 17.29
CA ALA A 6 19.05 55.61 18.47
C ALA A 6 18.61 54.15 18.22
N LEU A 7 19.46 53.22 18.64
CA LEU A 7 19.18 51.78 18.63
C LEU A 7 18.12 51.44 19.69
N ILE A 8 17.23 50.51 19.36
CA ILE A 8 16.20 49.98 20.26
C ILE A 8 16.57 48.54 20.61
N HIS A 9 16.79 48.29 21.90
CA HIS A 9 17.15 46.98 22.43
C HIS A 9 15.90 46.22 22.86
N ILE A 10 15.69 45.05 22.26
CA ILE A 10 14.54 44.18 22.52
C ILE A 10 15.06 42.90 23.17
N ASP A 11 14.83 42.76 24.46
CA ASP A 11 15.14 41.55 25.21
C ASP A 11 14.02 40.53 25.01
N VAL A 12 14.38 39.38 24.41
CA VAL A 12 13.46 38.28 24.12
C VAL A 12 13.53 37.16 25.16
N SER A 13 14.37 37.32 26.21
CA SER A 13 14.33 36.47 27.40
C SER A 13 13.16 36.88 28.30
N SER A 14 12.44 35.92 28.86
CA SER A 14 11.38 36.22 29.83
C SER A 14 11.99 36.74 31.14
N PRO A 15 11.53 37.87 31.70
CA PRO A 15 10.44 38.71 31.22
C PRO A 15 10.86 39.62 30.05
N TYR A 16 10.05 39.67 28.99
CA TYR A 16 10.33 40.44 27.77
C TYR A 16 10.45 41.94 28.05
N ARG A 17 11.45 42.59 27.44
CA ARG A 17 11.69 44.03 27.60
C ARG A 17 12.02 44.75 26.31
N VAL A 18 11.68 46.03 26.24
CA VAL A 18 12.14 46.96 25.19
C VAL A 18 12.75 48.17 25.88
N ASP A 19 14.03 48.43 25.62
CA ASP A 19 14.85 49.44 26.31
C ASP A 19 14.69 49.41 27.83
N GLY A 20 14.73 48.19 28.40
CA GLY A 20 14.58 47.94 29.85
C GLY A 20 13.13 47.95 30.38
N GLN A 21 12.17 48.48 29.61
CA GLN A 21 10.76 48.53 29.99
C GLN A 21 10.03 47.20 29.72
N SER A 22 9.11 46.82 30.60
CA SER A 22 8.31 45.57 30.45
C SER A 22 7.50 45.57 29.15
N ALA A 23 7.57 44.47 28.42
CA ALA A 23 6.91 44.28 27.13
C ALA A 23 6.03 43.03 27.12
N ARG A 24 4.95 43.08 26.33
CA ARG A 24 4.03 41.96 26.16
C ARG A 24 4.57 40.99 25.12
N TYR A 25 4.48 39.69 25.40
CA TYR A 25 4.96 38.63 24.51
C TYR A 25 4.43 38.80 23.07
N GLN A 26 3.13 39.01 22.89
CA GLN A 26 2.52 39.12 21.57
C GLN A 26 3.06 40.28 20.74
N SER A 27 3.40 41.40 21.38
CA SER A 27 3.95 42.58 20.73
C SER A 27 5.39 42.32 20.30
N VAL A 28 6.21 41.74 21.18
CA VAL A 28 7.59 41.35 20.89
C VAL A 28 7.65 40.28 19.81
N TRP A 29 6.78 39.26 19.88
CA TRP A 29 6.67 38.21 18.87
C TRP A 29 6.33 38.77 17.50
N LEU A 30 5.31 39.64 17.39
CA LEU A 30 4.90 40.22 16.11
C LEU A 30 6.02 41.07 15.51
N LEU A 31 6.69 41.86 16.33
CA LEU A 31 7.82 42.67 15.90
C LEU A 31 9.01 41.83 15.42
N ALA A 32 9.37 40.79 16.18
CA ALA A 32 10.41 39.83 15.82
C ALA A 32 10.09 39.11 14.51
N ARG A 33 8.83 38.72 14.31
CA ARG A 33 8.37 38.04 13.09
C ARG A 33 8.43 38.93 11.85
N ILE A 34 8.03 40.21 11.98
CA ILE A 34 8.11 41.19 10.89
C ILE A 34 9.56 41.53 10.57
N TRP A 35 10.40 41.70 11.59
CA TRP A 35 11.83 41.93 11.39
C TRP A 35 12.51 40.73 10.72
N HIS A 36 12.17 39.51 11.13
CA HIS A 36 12.64 38.29 10.47
C HIS A 36 12.22 38.24 9.00
N ALA A 37 10.94 38.49 8.70
CA ALA A 37 10.44 38.51 7.31
C ALA A 37 11.16 39.55 6.43
N HIS A 38 11.49 40.71 7.01
CA HIS A 38 12.26 41.75 6.34
C HIS A 38 13.70 41.31 6.03
N ARG A 39 14.34 40.54 6.92
CA ARG A 39 15.72 40.07 6.78
C ARG A 39 15.86 38.82 5.89
N SER A 40 14.83 37.97 5.83
CA SER A 40 14.87 36.65 5.19
C SER A 40 14.23 36.60 3.79
N ALA A 41 14.11 37.74 3.11
CA ALA A 41 13.47 37.88 1.78
C ALA A 41 12.00 37.40 1.68
N GLU A 42 11.37 37.05 2.80
CA GLU A 42 9.96 36.63 2.88
C GLU A 42 9.00 37.81 2.63
N GLY A 43 9.46 39.03 2.92
CA GLY A 43 8.75 40.26 2.61
C GLY A 43 7.83 40.71 3.75
N MET A 44 6.56 40.34 3.71
CA MET A 44 5.53 40.84 4.62
C MET A 44 4.87 39.70 5.40
N VAL A 45 4.47 39.97 6.64
CA VAL A 45 3.81 38.98 7.51
C VAL A 45 2.30 39.07 7.32
N SER A 46 1.65 38.00 6.89
CA SER A 46 0.19 38.01 6.71
C SER A 46 -0.57 37.99 8.06
N ALA A 47 -1.79 38.51 8.10
CA ALA A 47 -2.65 38.38 9.28
C ALA A 47 -3.02 36.91 9.57
N ALA A 48 -2.97 36.02 8.56
CA ALA A 48 -3.12 34.58 8.75
C ALA A 48 -1.94 33.98 9.53
N ALA A 49 -0.71 34.39 9.26
CA ALA A 49 0.47 33.95 10.01
C ALA A 49 0.39 34.38 11.49
N VAL A 50 -0.12 35.60 11.77
CA VAL A 50 -0.33 36.06 13.15
C VAL A 50 -1.45 35.28 13.84
N ARG A 51 -2.55 34.96 13.14
CA ARG A 51 -3.60 34.09 13.71
C ARG A 51 -3.08 32.70 14.05
N GLY A 52 -2.26 32.11 13.18
CA GLY A 52 -1.65 30.80 13.41
C GLY A 52 -0.76 30.76 14.65
N ALA A 53 -0.07 31.86 14.97
CA ALA A 53 0.77 31.96 16.17
C ALA A 53 0.01 32.21 17.47
N PHE A 54 -1.23 32.69 17.39
CA PHE A 54 -2.08 32.97 18.55
C PHE A 54 -3.48 32.35 18.38
N PRO A 55 -3.60 31.01 18.31
CA PRO A 55 -4.89 30.34 18.05
C PRO A 55 -5.92 30.58 19.17
N ALA A 56 -5.47 30.82 20.40
CA ALA A 56 -6.33 31.13 21.55
C ALA A 56 -6.78 32.60 21.63
N ALA A 57 -6.32 33.49 20.73
CA ALA A 57 -6.71 34.88 20.74
C ALA A 57 -8.11 35.05 20.12
N ALA A 58 -9.14 35.19 20.97
CA ALA A 58 -10.53 35.39 20.56
C ALA A 58 -10.74 36.58 19.58
N ASN A 59 -9.85 37.58 19.60
CA ASN A 59 -9.95 38.75 18.72
C ASN A 59 -8.57 39.23 18.24
N LEU A 60 -8.20 38.86 17.01
CA LEU A 60 -6.96 39.29 16.35
C LEU A 60 -6.86 40.83 16.25
N ARG A 61 -7.98 41.52 16.02
CA ARG A 61 -7.99 42.99 15.92
C ARG A 61 -7.51 43.62 17.21
N MET A 62 -7.96 43.12 18.37
CA MET A 62 -7.48 43.62 19.66
C MET A 62 -6.00 43.31 19.89
N LEU A 63 -5.54 42.11 19.54
CA LEU A 63 -4.13 41.72 19.65
C LEU A 63 -3.24 42.66 18.83
N VAL A 64 -3.56 42.83 17.55
CA VAL A 64 -2.81 43.69 16.62
C VAL A 64 -2.88 45.15 17.07
N SER A 65 -4.04 45.66 17.47
CA SER A 65 -4.17 47.04 17.96
C SER A 65 -3.31 47.28 19.21
N ARG A 66 -3.26 46.34 20.15
CA ARG A 66 -2.40 46.42 21.35
C ARG A 66 -0.92 46.39 20.99
N ALA A 67 -0.52 45.53 20.05
CA ALA A 67 0.86 45.48 19.57
C ALA A 67 1.28 46.78 18.89
N PHE A 68 0.42 47.38 18.07
CA PHE A 68 0.71 48.67 17.43
C PHE A 68 0.76 49.84 18.42
N ALA A 69 -0.04 49.82 19.49
CA ALA A 69 0.08 50.79 20.58
C ALA A 69 1.43 50.66 21.30
N ASP A 70 1.89 49.42 21.53
CA ASP A 70 3.23 49.15 22.06
C ASP A 70 4.33 49.64 21.10
N PHE A 71 4.21 49.38 19.80
CA PHE A 71 5.18 49.85 18.80
C PHE A 71 5.29 51.38 18.77
N ALA A 72 4.16 52.08 18.82
CA ALA A 72 4.13 53.54 18.89
C ALA A 72 4.84 54.05 20.15
N ARG A 73 4.57 53.44 21.31
CA ARG A 73 5.23 53.77 22.59
C ARG A 73 6.75 53.54 22.53
N TRP A 74 7.19 52.53 21.80
CA TRP A 74 8.62 52.23 21.59
C TRP A 74 9.26 53.07 20.46
N GLY A 75 8.51 53.97 19.81
CA GLY A 75 9.02 54.75 18.68
C GLY A 75 9.34 53.91 17.44
N ILE A 76 8.65 52.78 17.26
CA ILE A 76 8.80 51.84 16.14
C ILE A 76 7.64 52.01 15.18
N VAL A 77 7.94 52.42 13.95
CA VAL A 77 6.95 52.55 12.88
C VAL A 77 6.85 51.23 12.12
N VAL A 78 5.68 50.59 12.22
CA VAL A 78 5.30 49.38 11.49
C VAL A 78 4.18 49.73 10.50
N GLY A 79 4.34 49.30 9.24
CA GLY A 79 3.34 49.47 8.20
C GLY A 79 2.39 48.27 8.08
N TRP A 80 1.24 48.49 7.46
CA TRP A 80 0.29 47.44 7.11
C TRP A 80 -0.34 47.66 5.73
N GLY A 81 -0.81 46.58 5.11
CA GLY A 81 -1.36 46.58 3.76
C GLY A 81 -0.32 46.17 2.71
N ALA A 82 -0.79 45.93 1.48
CA ALA A 82 0.04 45.39 0.40
C ALA A 82 1.06 46.41 -0.14
N ASP A 83 0.78 47.70 -0.02
CA ASP A 83 1.66 48.79 -0.45
C ASP A 83 2.69 49.12 0.64
N ARG A 84 3.96 48.85 0.36
CA ARG A 84 5.09 49.11 1.25
C ARG A 84 5.66 50.53 1.15
N ALA A 85 5.30 51.25 0.08
CA ALA A 85 5.75 52.62 -0.15
C ALA A 85 4.85 53.64 0.54
N ARG A 86 3.61 53.25 0.88
CA ARG A 86 2.66 54.08 1.62
C ARG A 86 3.18 54.45 3.01
N ASP A 87 3.07 55.72 3.36
CA ASP A 87 3.33 56.19 4.73
C ASP A 87 2.35 55.53 5.73
N PRO A 88 2.83 54.77 6.72
CA PRO A 88 1.99 54.17 7.75
C PRO A 88 1.13 55.18 8.53
N ALA A 89 1.56 56.44 8.66
CA ALA A 89 0.78 57.48 9.35
C ALA A 89 -0.49 57.88 8.57
N ALA A 90 -0.46 57.76 7.23
CA ALA A 90 -1.58 58.05 6.34
C ALA A 90 -2.46 56.82 6.02
N ALA A 91 -2.17 55.66 6.61
CA ALA A 91 -2.92 54.43 6.40
C ALA A 91 -4.15 54.35 7.33
N ASN A 92 -5.29 53.85 6.82
CA ASN A 92 -6.53 53.74 7.61
C ASN A 92 -6.34 52.74 8.78
N PRO A 93 -6.41 53.19 10.05
CA PRO A 93 -6.23 52.31 11.22
C PRO A 93 -7.29 51.21 11.32
N ALA A 94 -8.49 51.42 10.78
CA ALA A 94 -9.56 50.43 10.81
C ALA A 94 -9.22 49.14 10.04
N GLN A 95 -8.29 49.24 9.07
CA GLN A 95 -7.82 48.13 8.24
C GLN A 95 -6.55 47.46 8.78
N ARG A 96 -5.97 47.97 9.87
CA ARG A 96 -4.70 47.52 10.44
C ARG A 96 -4.66 46.03 10.73
N SER A 97 -5.73 45.47 11.29
CA SER A 97 -5.78 44.05 11.65
C SER A 97 -5.82 43.09 10.45
N ARG A 98 -6.06 43.59 9.22
CA ARG A 98 -6.06 42.77 8.01
C ARG A 98 -4.66 42.42 7.51
N GLY A 99 -3.64 43.17 7.94
CA GLY A 99 -2.28 43.04 7.43
C GLY A 99 -2.22 43.22 5.90
N PRO A 100 -1.20 42.66 5.22
CA PRO A 100 0.02 42.12 5.82
C PRO A 100 0.83 43.21 6.55
N PHE A 101 1.77 42.85 7.40
CA PHE A 101 2.56 43.75 8.24
C PHE A 101 4.02 43.80 7.77
N TRP A 102 4.63 44.97 7.81
CA TRP A 102 5.98 45.19 7.30
C TRP A 102 6.73 46.31 8.03
N LEU A 103 8.06 46.30 7.92
CA LEU A 103 8.95 47.35 8.43
C LEU A 103 9.62 48.09 7.27
N ALA A 104 9.70 49.42 7.39
CA ALA A 104 10.56 50.23 6.54
C ALA A 104 12.05 49.91 6.84
N PRO A 105 12.96 50.01 5.85
CA PRO A 105 14.37 49.71 6.04
C PRO A 105 15.04 50.53 7.15
N ALA A 106 14.64 51.79 7.34
CA ALA A 106 15.14 52.65 8.41
C ALA A 106 14.73 52.13 9.80
N SER A 107 13.46 51.76 9.99
CA SER A 107 12.96 51.16 11.24
C SER A 107 13.64 49.83 11.54
N ALA A 108 13.80 48.96 10.54
CA ALA A 108 14.42 47.65 10.71
C ALA A 108 15.91 47.71 11.13
N ARG A 109 16.64 48.76 10.71
CA ARG A 109 18.05 48.98 11.09
C ARG A 109 18.23 49.40 12.55
N ARG A 110 17.21 49.98 13.19
CA ARG A 110 17.26 50.43 14.59
C ARG A 110 17.08 49.29 15.59
N LEU A 111 16.45 48.19 15.20
CA LEU A 111 16.10 47.09 16.12
C LEU A 111 17.30 46.18 16.40
N ARG A 112 17.53 45.85 17.67
CA ARG A 112 18.50 44.85 18.13
C ARG A 112 17.81 43.88 19.07
N PHE A 113 17.66 42.63 18.64
CA PHE A 113 17.12 41.56 19.48
C PHE A 113 18.24 40.94 20.30
N VAL A 114 18.01 40.76 21.59
CA VAL A 114 18.98 40.23 22.56
C VAL A 114 18.31 39.12 23.37
N ALA A 115 19.03 38.03 23.65
CA ALA A 115 18.62 37.03 24.64
C ALA A 115 19.79 36.74 25.57
N ASN A 116 19.54 36.81 26.88
CA ASN A 116 20.56 36.58 27.92
C ASN A 116 21.85 37.39 27.67
N GLY A 117 21.69 38.68 27.31
CA GLY A 117 22.80 39.60 27.03
C GLY A 117 23.50 39.42 25.67
N ARG A 118 23.10 38.46 24.83
CA ARG A 118 23.71 38.21 23.50
C ARG A 118 22.80 38.67 22.37
N THR A 119 23.32 39.41 21.40
CA THR A 119 22.56 39.83 20.21
C THR A 119 22.22 38.62 19.32
N LEU A 120 20.95 38.50 18.93
CA LEU A 120 20.46 37.44 18.06
C LEU A 120 20.44 37.88 16.59
N GLY A 121 21.01 37.04 15.73
CA GLY A 121 20.83 37.14 14.27
C GLY A 121 19.48 36.57 13.80
N PRO A 122 19.08 36.79 12.53
CA PRO A 122 17.79 36.32 12.00
C PRO A 122 17.50 34.83 12.23
N VAL A 123 18.49 33.96 12.01
CA VAL A 123 18.37 32.50 12.21
C VAL A 123 18.18 32.14 13.68
N ALA A 124 18.93 32.79 14.59
CA ALA A 124 18.83 32.53 16.01
C ALA A 124 17.49 33.03 16.59
N LEU A 125 17.01 34.19 16.11
CA LEU A 125 15.71 34.74 16.47
C LEU A 125 14.55 33.86 15.97
N ALA A 126 14.67 33.32 14.75
CA ALA A 126 13.72 32.36 14.20
C ALA A 126 13.62 31.10 15.07
N ARG A 127 14.76 30.55 15.46
CA ARG A 127 14.80 29.39 16.37
C ARG A 127 14.18 29.71 17.74
N HIS A 128 14.46 30.88 18.29
CA HIS A 128 13.96 31.31 19.61
C HIS A 128 12.42 31.36 19.67
N PHE A 129 11.77 31.85 18.62
CA PHE A 129 10.32 31.96 18.54
C PHE A 129 9.63 30.86 17.70
N GLY A 130 10.38 29.88 17.21
CA GLY A 130 9.87 28.81 16.35
C GLY A 130 9.32 29.32 15.01
N PHE A 131 9.91 30.35 14.41
CA PHE A 131 9.55 30.75 13.05
C PHE A 131 10.05 29.69 12.07
N ASP A 132 9.19 29.26 11.15
CA ASP A 132 9.61 28.43 10.03
C ASP A 132 10.75 29.14 9.29
N ALA A 133 11.92 28.49 9.24
CA ALA A 133 13.05 28.94 8.45
C ALA A 133 12.72 28.71 6.96
N GLY A 134 11.81 29.55 6.45
CA GLY A 134 11.30 29.46 5.09
C GLY A 134 12.35 29.90 4.09
N ALA A 135 13.27 29.01 3.73
CA ALA A 135 13.69 28.92 2.34
C ALA A 135 12.42 28.60 1.56
N ARG A 136 11.74 29.64 1.08
CA ARG A 136 10.61 29.49 0.18
C ARG A 136 11.17 28.70 -1.01
N PRO A 137 10.71 27.47 -1.30
CA PRO A 137 11.18 26.77 -2.48
C PRO A 137 10.96 27.73 -3.65
N THR A 138 12.03 28.01 -4.40
CA THR A 138 11.96 28.74 -5.65
C THR A 138 10.79 28.14 -6.43
N PRO A 139 9.77 28.91 -6.81
CA PRO A 139 8.62 28.33 -7.49
C PRO A 139 9.18 27.60 -8.72
N PRO A 140 9.00 26.27 -8.85
CA PRO A 140 9.35 25.60 -10.10
C PRO A 140 8.63 26.38 -11.20
N GLY A 141 9.37 26.74 -12.26
CA GLY A 141 8.99 27.71 -13.29
C GLY A 141 7.47 27.78 -13.45
N ARG A 142 6.91 28.96 -13.15
CA ARG A 142 5.47 29.27 -13.01
C ARG A 142 4.59 28.24 -13.76
N ARG A 143 4.18 27.17 -13.05
CA ARG A 143 3.30 26.15 -13.62
C ARG A 143 2.03 26.86 -14.06
N ASP A 144 1.72 26.80 -15.35
CA ASP A 144 0.47 27.35 -15.89
C ASP A 144 -0.69 26.43 -15.50
N GLY A 145 -1.14 26.57 -14.25
CA GLY A 145 -2.26 25.78 -13.73
C GLY A 145 -3.55 26.03 -14.50
N THR A 146 -3.78 27.27 -14.95
CA THR A 146 -4.95 27.63 -15.76
C THR A 146 -4.90 26.95 -17.12
N GLY A 147 -3.78 27.06 -17.83
CA GLY A 147 -3.59 26.35 -19.09
C GLY A 147 -3.69 24.84 -18.94
N TYR A 148 -3.21 24.27 -17.82
CA TYR A 148 -3.33 22.84 -17.53
C TYR A 148 -4.79 22.38 -17.40
N VAL A 149 -5.60 23.06 -16.58
CA VAL A 149 -7.00 22.65 -16.33
C VAL A 149 -7.94 22.94 -17.50
N MET A 150 -7.55 23.84 -18.40
CA MET A 150 -8.29 24.14 -19.63
C MET A 150 -7.95 23.19 -20.79
N ARG A 151 -7.04 22.21 -20.60
CA ARG A 151 -6.76 21.17 -21.59
C ARG A 151 -7.95 20.22 -21.75
N ASP A 152 -7.97 19.52 -22.87
CA ASP A 152 -8.90 18.44 -23.13
C ASP A 152 -8.86 17.36 -22.01
N MET A 153 -10.03 16.88 -21.61
CA MET A 153 -10.20 15.95 -20.49
C MET A 153 -10.13 14.46 -20.89
N ALA A 154 -9.93 14.14 -22.17
CA ALA A 154 -9.97 12.78 -22.70
C ALA A 154 -8.97 11.86 -22.01
N PHE A 155 -7.76 12.34 -21.71
CA PHE A 155 -6.79 11.57 -20.92
C PHE A 155 -7.37 11.12 -19.58
N TRP A 156 -7.95 12.06 -18.82
CA TRP A 156 -8.49 11.78 -17.49
C TRP A 156 -9.74 10.90 -17.55
N SER A 157 -10.58 11.09 -18.57
CA SER A 157 -11.73 10.21 -18.82
C SER A 157 -11.29 8.78 -19.08
N GLU A 158 -10.39 8.56 -20.05
CA GLU A 158 -9.87 7.23 -20.41
C GLU A 158 -9.14 6.57 -19.25
N LEU A 159 -8.29 7.31 -18.53
CA LEU A 159 -7.58 6.77 -17.37
C LEU A 159 -8.55 6.36 -16.26
N THR A 160 -9.59 7.16 -16.00
CA THR A 160 -10.59 6.87 -14.97
C THR A 160 -11.39 5.63 -15.33
N GLN A 161 -11.80 5.50 -16.59
CA GLN A 161 -12.46 4.29 -17.09
C GLN A 161 -11.55 3.07 -16.96
N ALA A 162 -10.29 3.15 -17.38
CA ALA A 162 -9.32 2.08 -17.23
C ALA A 162 -9.11 1.68 -15.76
N MET A 163 -9.02 2.65 -14.85
CA MET A 163 -8.92 2.41 -13.40
C MET A 163 -10.18 1.72 -12.86
N ARG A 164 -11.37 2.13 -13.30
CA ARG A 164 -12.64 1.51 -12.91
C ARG A 164 -12.72 0.08 -13.43
N SER A 165 -12.38 -0.17 -14.69
CA SER A 165 -12.32 -1.53 -15.26
C SER A 165 -11.32 -2.41 -14.51
N ALA A 166 -10.18 -1.85 -14.07
CA ALA A 166 -9.20 -2.58 -13.27
C ALA A 166 -9.68 -2.92 -11.86
N GLN A 167 -10.56 -2.09 -11.27
CA GLN A 167 -11.11 -2.28 -9.93
C GLN A 167 -12.34 -3.21 -9.94
N ASP A 168 -13.28 -2.97 -10.84
CA ASP A 168 -14.56 -3.66 -10.88
C ASP A 168 -14.48 -5.10 -11.36
N GLY A 169 -13.30 -5.53 -11.86
CA GLY A 169 -13.09 -6.88 -12.36
C GLY A 169 -14.21 -7.33 -13.30
N HIS A 170 -14.76 -6.41 -14.12
CA HIS A 170 -16.02 -6.61 -14.83
C HIS A 170 -16.05 -8.00 -15.47
N ALA A 171 -17.11 -8.76 -15.18
CA ALA A 171 -17.36 -10.05 -15.80
C ALA A 171 -17.24 -9.91 -17.33
N GLY A 172 -16.12 -10.39 -17.89
CA GLY A 172 -15.82 -10.34 -19.32
C GLY A 172 -14.62 -9.47 -19.73
N ALA A 173 -14.17 -8.50 -18.92
CA ALA A 173 -12.97 -7.73 -19.25
C ALA A 173 -11.73 -8.52 -18.80
N HIS A 174 -11.20 -9.37 -19.69
CA HIS A 174 -9.93 -10.05 -19.48
C HIS A 174 -8.85 -9.04 -19.08
N GLY A 175 -7.95 -9.40 -18.17
CA GLY A 175 -6.90 -8.46 -17.72
C GLY A 175 -5.96 -7.95 -18.83
N PHE A 176 -5.99 -8.58 -20.01
CA PHE A 176 -5.44 -8.02 -21.25
C PHE A 176 -6.13 -6.71 -21.66
N ALA A 177 -7.46 -6.68 -21.67
CA ALA A 177 -8.24 -5.48 -22.00
C ALA A 177 -7.95 -4.33 -21.02
N VAL A 178 -7.80 -4.62 -19.72
CA VAL A 178 -7.45 -3.61 -18.71
C VAL A 178 -6.10 -2.95 -18.99
N ALA A 179 -5.09 -3.74 -19.32
CA ALA A 179 -3.76 -3.20 -19.62
C ALA A 179 -3.75 -2.41 -20.94
N GLU A 180 -4.49 -2.86 -21.96
CA GLU A 180 -4.70 -2.12 -23.21
C GLU A 180 -5.44 -0.78 -22.99
N SER A 181 -6.40 -0.72 -22.06
CA SER A 181 -7.07 0.54 -21.70
C SER A 181 -6.10 1.57 -21.10
N PHE A 182 -5.13 1.14 -20.28
CA PHE A 182 -4.05 2.04 -19.85
C PHE A 182 -3.14 2.46 -21.01
N GLY A 183 -2.93 1.57 -21.98
CA GLY A 183 -2.26 1.88 -23.24
C GLY A 183 -3.01 2.93 -24.07
N ALA A 184 -4.35 2.91 -24.07
CA ALA A 184 -5.20 3.91 -24.72
C ALA A 184 -5.10 5.28 -24.03
N ALA A 185 -5.24 5.32 -22.71
CA ALA A 185 -5.02 6.55 -21.94
C ALA A 185 -3.63 7.14 -22.19
N ARG A 186 -2.59 6.30 -22.25
CA ARG A 186 -1.22 6.74 -22.56
C ARG A 186 -1.08 7.45 -23.91
N ARG A 187 -1.85 7.07 -24.94
CA ARG A 187 -1.82 7.73 -26.26
C ARG A 187 -2.39 9.17 -26.21
N LEU A 188 -3.20 9.47 -25.21
CA LEU A 188 -3.80 10.79 -24.97
C LEU A 188 -3.00 11.65 -23.99
N ALA A 189 -1.90 11.14 -23.43
CA ALA A 189 -1.13 11.83 -22.41
C ALA A 189 -0.42 13.07 -22.99
N GLY A 190 -0.71 14.23 -22.42
CA GLY A 190 -0.19 15.53 -22.84
C GLY A 190 1.05 16.01 -22.07
N ASP A 191 1.57 15.24 -21.12
CA ASP A 191 2.81 15.53 -20.38
C ASP A 191 3.48 14.25 -19.83
N GLY A 192 4.69 14.40 -19.30
CA GLY A 192 5.46 13.31 -18.70
C GLY A 192 4.82 12.68 -17.46
N PHE A 193 4.06 13.44 -16.66
CA PHE A 193 3.35 12.88 -15.51
C PHE A 193 2.25 11.90 -15.95
N GLN A 194 1.43 12.31 -16.90
CA GLN A 194 0.34 11.52 -17.48
C GLN A 194 0.88 10.25 -18.18
N GLN A 195 1.99 10.39 -18.91
CA GLN A 195 2.67 9.24 -19.54
C GLN A 195 3.22 8.26 -18.50
N ALA A 196 3.94 8.77 -17.49
CA ALA A 196 4.52 7.95 -16.43
C ALA A 196 3.45 7.20 -15.63
N LEU A 197 2.38 7.90 -15.24
CA LEU A 197 1.24 7.30 -14.53
C LEU A 197 0.62 6.15 -15.32
N SER A 198 0.37 6.37 -16.62
CA SER A 198 -0.22 5.35 -17.49
C SER A 198 0.69 4.13 -17.65
N LEU A 199 2.01 4.34 -17.83
CA LEU A 199 2.99 3.25 -17.95
C LEU A 199 3.09 2.41 -16.68
N LEU A 200 3.04 3.03 -15.50
CA LEU A 200 3.05 2.31 -14.23
C LEU A 200 1.78 1.49 -14.03
N LYS A 201 0.60 2.06 -14.36
CA LYS A 201 -0.68 1.33 -14.29
C LYS A 201 -0.73 0.17 -15.27
N GLU A 202 -0.28 0.39 -16.50
CA GLU A 202 -0.14 -0.64 -17.53
C GLU A 202 0.77 -1.79 -17.06
N SER A 203 1.95 -1.45 -16.50
CA SER A 203 2.88 -2.45 -15.97
C SER A 203 2.26 -3.28 -14.82
N GLN A 204 1.57 -2.63 -13.88
CA GLN A 204 0.88 -3.32 -12.80
C GLN A 204 -0.21 -4.28 -13.31
N ALA A 205 -1.01 -3.84 -14.28
CA ALA A 205 -2.05 -4.67 -14.89
C ALA A 205 -1.44 -5.91 -15.58
N TRP A 206 -0.40 -5.71 -16.40
CA TRP A 206 0.29 -6.83 -17.05
C TRP A 206 0.87 -7.84 -16.06
N ARG A 207 1.48 -7.35 -14.97
CA ARG A 207 2.03 -8.20 -13.92
C ARG A 207 0.94 -9.06 -13.25
N ARG A 208 -0.20 -8.45 -12.88
CA ARG A 208 -1.32 -9.16 -12.24
C ARG A 208 -1.85 -10.31 -13.12
N CYS A 209 -1.78 -10.17 -14.45
CA CYS A 209 -2.15 -11.22 -15.41
C CYS A 209 -1.04 -12.21 -15.75
N GLY A 210 0.12 -12.16 -15.08
CA GLY A 210 1.27 -13.03 -15.36
C GLY A 210 2.03 -12.69 -16.65
N ARG A 211 1.71 -11.58 -17.33
CA ARG A 211 2.37 -11.13 -18.57
C ARG A 211 3.62 -10.30 -18.26
N LEU A 212 4.62 -10.96 -17.69
CA LEU A 212 5.81 -10.29 -17.14
C LEU A 212 6.67 -9.59 -18.20
N ASP A 213 6.71 -10.08 -19.44
CA ASP A 213 7.45 -9.42 -20.53
C ASP A 213 6.87 -8.05 -20.89
N GLN A 214 5.54 -7.95 -20.96
CA GLN A 214 4.87 -6.67 -21.21
C GLN A 214 4.99 -5.71 -20.03
N SER A 215 4.90 -6.22 -18.80
CA SER A 215 5.17 -5.40 -17.61
C SER A 215 6.56 -4.78 -17.69
N ARG A 216 7.60 -5.57 -18.00
CA ARG A 216 8.96 -5.03 -18.20
C ARG A 216 9.07 -4.05 -19.36
N ALA A 217 8.37 -4.30 -20.47
CA ALA A 217 8.38 -3.40 -21.61
C ALA A 217 7.81 -2.02 -21.23
N ALA A 218 6.72 -1.99 -20.47
CA ALA A 218 6.15 -0.76 -19.91
C ALA A 218 7.14 -0.07 -18.95
N LEU A 219 7.79 -0.81 -18.05
CA LEU A 219 8.81 -0.25 -17.15
C LEU A 219 10.03 0.31 -17.89
N ARG A 220 10.51 -0.35 -18.95
CA ARG A 220 11.61 0.20 -19.78
C ARG A 220 11.22 1.52 -20.45
N ARG A 221 9.96 1.65 -20.88
CA ARG A 221 9.44 2.92 -21.41
C ARG A 221 9.39 3.99 -20.33
N PHE A 222 8.98 3.62 -19.11
CA PHE A 222 9.00 4.52 -17.96
C PHE A 222 10.43 4.98 -17.62
N ASP A 223 11.42 4.09 -17.61
CA ASP A 223 12.81 4.46 -17.31
C ASP A 223 13.35 5.49 -18.31
N ARG A 224 13.08 5.30 -19.61
CA ARG A 224 13.48 6.25 -20.66
C ARG A 224 12.85 7.62 -20.45
N LEU A 225 11.57 7.65 -20.06
CA LEU A 225 10.87 8.90 -19.76
C LEU A 225 11.44 9.58 -18.51
N ALA A 226 11.74 8.81 -17.46
CA ALA A 226 12.33 9.34 -16.23
C ALA A 226 13.76 9.86 -16.45
N GLN A 227 14.54 9.23 -17.33
CA GLN A 227 15.90 9.65 -17.71
C GLN A 227 15.91 10.92 -18.57
N ALA A 228 14.87 11.15 -19.38
CA ALA A 228 14.74 12.31 -20.25
C ALA A 228 14.48 13.63 -19.50
N ALA A 229 14.47 13.61 -18.16
CA ALA A 229 14.22 14.76 -17.28
C ALA A 229 12.91 15.52 -17.57
N ASP A 230 11.90 14.84 -18.10
CA ASP A 230 10.58 15.43 -18.33
C ASP A 230 9.91 15.77 -16.99
N ALA A 231 9.46 17.02 -16.87
CA ALA A 231 8.97 17.59 -15.63
C ALA A 231 7.70 16.85 -15.17
N GLY A 232 7.83 16.01 -14.13
CA GLY A 232 6.72 15.27 -13.53
C GLY A 232 6.71 13.76 -13.84
N ALA A 233 7.54 13.27 -14.76
CA ALA A 233 7.65 11.84 -15.04
C ALA A 233 8.42 11.05 -13.97
N ALA A 234 9.41 11.69 -13.35
CA ALA A 234 10.34 11.07 -12.40
C ALA A 234 10.01 11.41 -10.93
N THR A 235 8.73 11.43 -10.54
CA THR A 235 8.41 11.65 -9.12
C THR A 235 8.95 10.48 -8.27
N PRO A 236 9.39 10.74 -7.03
CA PRO A 236 9.85 9.67 -6.14
C PRO A 236 8.80 8.59 -5.92
N ALA A 237 7.51 8.96 -5.91
CA ALA A 237 6.39 8.04 -5.82
C ALA A 237 6.34 7.05 -7.00
N PHE A 238 6.55 7.55 -8.21
CA PHE A 238 6.59 6.74 -9.43
C PHE A 238 7.82 5.84 -9.46
N GLN A 239 8.99 6.34 -9.07
CA GLN A 239 10.21 5.56 -8.97
C GLN A 239 10.11 4.44 -7.93
N ALA A 240 9.59 4.74 -6.74
CA ALA A 240 9.38 3.74 -5.69
C ALA A 240 8.44 2.65 -6.19
N MET A 241 7.29 3.02 -6.79
CA MET A 241 6.36 2.03 -7.33
C MET A 241 6.99 1.18 -8.45
N ALA A 242 7.77 1.78 -9.36
CA ALA A 242 8.50 1.04 -10.39
C ALA A 242 9.45 -0.01 -9.79
N GLN A 243 10.20 0.35 -8.74
CA GLN A 243 11.09 -0.57 -8.03
C GLN A 243 10.31 -1.72 -7.36
N VAL A 244 9.17 -1.41 -6.74
CA VAL A 244 8.30 -2.42 -6.13
C VAL A 244 7.74 -3.39 -7.18
N VAL A 245 7.29 -2.88 -8.33
CA VAL A 245 6.81 -3.75 -9.43
C VAL A 245 7.91 -4.69 -9.92
N ARG A 246 9.16 -4.21 -10.06
CA ARG A 246 10.31 -5.08 -10.41
C ARG A 246 10.58 -6.14 -9.35
N ALA A 247 10.48 -5.79 -8.07
CA ALA A 247 10.64 -6.76 -6.98
C ALA A 247 9.54 -7.83 -7.02
N TRP A 248 8.29 -7.45 -7.27
CA TRP A 248 7.21 -8.40 -7.49
C TRP A 248 7.44 -9.31 -8.70
N GLU A 249 7.91 -8.79 -9.83
CA GLU A 249 8.21 -9.63 -11.00
C GLU A 249 9.25 -10.70 -10.70
N ARG A 250 10.31 -10.36 -9.95
CA ARG A 250 11.32 -11.31 -9.48
C ARG A 250 10.70 -12.38 -8.59
N TYR A 251 9.88 -11.96 -7.62
CA TYR A 251 9.15 -12.89 -6.76
C TYR A 251 8.25 -13.85 -7.55
N THR A 252 7.46 -13.35 -8.51
CA THR A 252 6.59 -14.17 -9.37
C THR A 252 7.39 -15.22 -10.15
N ARG A 253 8.64 -14.93 -10.52
CA ARG A 253 9.55 -15.87 -11.20
C ARG A 253 10.20 -16.88 -10.26
N GLY A 254 10.16 -16.64 -8.95
CA GLY A 254 10.80 -17.47 -7.93
C GLY A 254 12.18 -16.96 -7.52
N ASP A 255 12.57 -15.78 -8.01
CA ASP A 255 13.77 -15.07 -7.57
C ASP A 255 13.45 -14.28 -6.29
N GLY A 256 13.35 -15.01 -5.17
CA GLY A 256 13.07 -14.41 -3.86
C GLY A 256 14.21 -13.54 -3.34
N GLU A 257 15.45 -13.92 -3.62
CA GLU A 257 16.64 -13.14 -3.21
C GLU A 257 16.72 -11.82 -3.97
N GLY A 258 16.54 -11.83 -5.29
CA GLY A 258 16.53 -10.61 -6.10
C GLY A 258 15.33 -9.71 -5.79
N ALA A 259 14.18 -10.28 -5.41
CA ALA A 259 13.05 -9.50 -4.90
C ALA A 259 13.42 -8.78 -3.59
N ARG A 260 14.02 -9.50 -2.63
CA ARG A 260 14.49 -8.94 -1.35
C ARG A 260 15.53 -7.84 -1.55
N ALA A 261 16.56 -8.09 -2.36
CA ALA A 261 17.56 -7.09 -2.72
C ALA A 261 16.95 -5.85 -3.39
N GLY A 262 15.83 -6.01 -4.12
CA GLY A 262 15.05 -4.91 -4.66
C GLY A 262 14.42 -4.02 -3.60
N LEU A 263 13.79 -4.63 -2.59
CA LEU A 263 13.18 -3.92 -1.47
C LEU A 263 14.23 -3.27 -0.56
N GLU A 264 15.34 -3.95 -0.30
CA GLU A 264 16.47 -3.42 0.47
C GLU A 264 17.05 -2.16 -0.18
N ARG A 265 17.25 -2.15 -1.51
CA ARG A 265 17.69 -0.95 -2.24
C ARG A 265 16.69 0.20 -2.10
N LEU A 266 15.40 -0.10 -2.17
CA LEU A 266 14.35 0.89 -2.00
C LEU A 266 14.32 1.47 -0.57
N HIS A 267 14.62 0.67 0.45
CA HIS A 267 14.78 1.13 1.83
C HIS A 267 16.09 1.89 2.10
N ALA A 268 17.17 1.55 1.39
CA ALA A 268 18.46 2.23 1.49
C ALA A 268 18.44 3.63 0.88
N ASP A 269 17.59 3.87 -0.13
CA ASP A 269 17.42 5.18 -0.75
C ASP A 269 16.68 6.14 0.20
N ALA A 270 17.30 7.28 0.51
CA ALA A 270 16.79 8.24 1.49
C ALA A 270 15.44 8.85 1.07
N GLU A 271 15.23 9.09 -0.22
CA GLU A 271 14.02 9.71 -0.75
C GLU A 271 12.90 8.67 -0.93
N LEU A 272 13.21 7.51 -1.51
CA LEU A 272 12.23 6.44 -1.72
C LEU A 272 11.76 5.84 -0.39
N ARG A 273 12.62 5.78 0.64
CA ARG A 273 12.21 5.37 1.98
C ARG A 273 11.14 6.30 2.58
N LEU A 274 11.22 7.61 2.31
CA LEU A 274 10.17 8.55 2.74
C LEU A 274 8.86 8.30 1.99
N VAL A 275 8.93 7.97 0.70
CA VAL A 275 7.75 7.56 -0.07
C VAL A 275 7.11 6.32 0.55
N VAL A 276 7.88 5.28 0.87
CA VAL A 276 7.32 4.09 1.55
C VAL A 276 6.67 4.47 2.86
N ARG A 277 7.29 5.35 3.66
CA ARG A 277 6.75 5.75 4.95
C ARG A 277 5.40 6.48 4.83
N TYR A 278 5.27 7.40 3.88
CA TYR A 278 4.16 8.35 3.81
C TYR A 278 3.16 8.12 2.69
N ASN A 279 3.46 7.27 1.70
CA ASN A 279 2.51 6.88 0.65
C ASN A 279 1.92 5.50 0.99
N PRO A 280 0.70 5.42 1.54
CA PRO A 280 0.15 4.17 2.04
C PRO A 280 -0.03 3.12 0.93
N ARG A 281 -0.26 3.54 -0.32
CA ARG A 281 -0.36 2.62 -1.46
C ARG A 281 0.98 1.95 -1.81
N VAL A 282 2.07 2.71 -1.80
CA VAL A 282 3.42 2.14 -1.99
C VAL A 282 3.77 1.25 -0.80
N ARG A 283 3.47 1.72 0.42
CA ARG A 283 3.74 0.98 1.66
C ARG A 283 3.04 -0.39 1.68
N PHE A 284 1.77 -0.43 1.26
CA PHE A 284 1.03 -1.69 1.11
C PHE A 284 1.78 -2.67 0.18
N GLU A 285 2.17 -2.24 -1.02
CA GLU A 285 2.81 -3.13 -1.99
C GLU A 285 4.17 -3.65 -1.50
N VAL A 286 4.93 -2.83 -0.75
CA VAL A 286 6.18 -3.25 -0.08
C VAL A 286 5.88 -4.28 0.99
N LEU A 287 5.06 -3.94 1.98
CA LEU A 287 4.79 -4.80 3.14
C LEU A 287 4.14 -6.13 2.74
N ASN A 288 3.25 -6.11 1.74
CA ASN A 288 2.63 -7.33 1.23
C ASN A 288 3.66 -8.26 0.56
N LEU A 289 4.62 -7.70 -0.19
CA LEU A 289 5.70 -8.51 -0.79
C LEU A 289 6.69 -9.03 0.26
N GLU A 290 7.07 -8.20 1.24
CA GLU A 290 7.92 -8.63 2.35
C GLU A 290 7.29 -9.77 3.14
N ALA A 291 5.99 -9.66 3.43
CA ALA A 291 5.25 -10.69 4.13
C ALA A 291 5.25 -12.02 3.37
N LEU A 292 5.10 -11.99 2.04
CA LEU A 292 5.17 -13.19 1.19
C LEU A 292 6.59 -13.79 1.14
N LEU A 293 7.63 -12.97 1.15
CA LEU A 293 9.02 -13.43 1.23
C LEU A 293 9.29 -14.10 2.59
N HIS A 294 8.88 -13.46 3.69
CA HIS A 294 9.00 -14.01 5.03
C HIS A 294 8.19 -15.30 5.21
N LYS A 295 6.99 -15.38 4.61
CA LYS A 295 6.21 -16.61 4.56
C LYS A 295 6.97 -17.73 3.85
N ALA A 296 7.57 -17.44 2.69
CA ALA A 296 8.35 -18.43 1.95
C ALA A 296 9.56 -18.91 2.77
N ASP A 297 10.25 -18.01 3.47
CA ASP A 297 11.36 -18.36 4.36
C ASP A 297 10.90 -19.20 5.54
N ALA A 298 9.77 -18.84 6.17
CA ALA A 298 9.19 -19.59 7.29
C ALA A 298 8.86 -21.03 6.88
N MET A 299 8.22 -21.21 5.72
CA MET A 299 7.87 -22.55 5.22
C MET A 299 9.11 -23.38 4.85
N ARG A 300 10.12 -22.76 4.23
CA ARG A 300 11.38 -23.42 3.88
C ARG A 300 12.14 -23.84 5.14
N ALA A 301 12.26 -22.93 6.11
CA ALA A 301 12.91 -23.18 7.39
C ALA A 301 12.16 -24.24 8.20
N ALA A 302 10.83 -24.25 8.17
CA ALA A 302 10.02 -25.28 8.83
C ALA A 302 10.27 -26.66 8.24
N HIS A 303 10.36 -26.78 6.91
CA HIS A 303 10.69 -28.04 6.24
C HIS A 303 12.09 -28.55 6.61
N ALA A 304 13.05 -27.62 6.80
CA ALA A 304 14.40 -27.94 7.25
C ALA A 304 14.54 -28.06 8.79
N ALA A 305 13.43 -27.99 9.54
CA ALA A 305 13.42 -27.95 11.01
C ALA A 305 14.36 -26.88 11.63
N ALA A 306 14.56 -25.75 10.94
CA ALA A 306 15.45 -24.69 11.37
C ALA A 306 14.80 -23.81 12.45
N PRO A 307 15.56 -23.39 13.49
CA PRO A 307 15.03 -22.61 14.62
C PRO A 307 14.57 -21.19 14.22
N THR A 308 14.94 -20.72 13.02
CA THR A 308 14.53 -19.42 12.49
C THR A 308 13.11 -19.42 11.91
N ALA A 309 12.47 -20.59 11.74
CA ALA A 309 11.15 -20.69 11.12
C ALA A 309 10.05 -19.90 11.86
N PRO A 310 9.93 -19.96 13.21
CA PRO A 310 8.96 -19.15 13.93
C PRO A 310 9.21 -17.65 13.82
N ILE A 311 10.48 -17.23 13.80
CA ILE A 311 10.86 -15.81 13.65
C ILE A 311 10.42 -15.28 12.28
N ALA A 312 10.65 -16.06 11.22
CA ALA A 312 10.19 -15.70 9.88
C ALA A 312 8.66 -15.69 9.77
N ALA A 313 7.96 -16.61 10.43
CA ALA A 313 6.49 -16.63 10.49
C ALA A 313 5.95 -15.37 11.18
N GLN A 314 6.53 -14.97 12.32
CA GLN A 314 6.14 -13.75 13.01
C GLN A 314 6.35 -12.51 12.13
N ARG A 315 7.52 -12.37 11.50
CA ARG A 315 7.80 -11.27 10.56
C ARG A 315 6.81 -11.20 9.41
N ALA A 316 6.37 -12.35 8.89
CA ALA A 316 5.35 -12.40 7.85
C ALA A 316 4.01 -11.86 8.35
N LEU A 317 3.57 -12.24 9.56
CA LEU A 317 2.32 -11.76 10.15
C LEU A 317 2.38 -10.26 10.49
N ASP A 318 3.50 -9.77 11.01
CA ASP A 318 3.71 -8.35 11.30
C ASP A 318 3.62 -7.52 10.01
N ALA A 319 4.29 -7.98 8.95
CA ALA A 319 4.25 -7.32 7.64
C ALA A 319 2.86 -7.39 7.00
N PHE A 320 2.12 -8.51 7.09
CA PHE A 320 0.74 -8.58 6.61
C PHE A 320 -0.21 -7.66 7.39
N SER A 321 -0.03 -7.57 8.71
CA SER A 321 -0.80 -6.63 9.55
C SER A 321 -0.54 -5.18 9.14
N GLY A 322 0.73 -4.81 8.94
CA GLY A 322 1.11 -3.49 8.42
C GLY A 322 0.57 -3.23 7.01
N ALA A 323 0.57 -4.25 6.14
CA ALA A 323 -0.01 -4.15 4.80
C ALA A 323 -1.52 -3.88 4.88
N LEU A 324 -2.25 -4.57 5.76
CA LEU A 324 -3.68 -4.34 5.96
C LEU A 324 -3.96 -2.90 6.42
N GLN A 325 -3.19 -2.38 7.38
CA GLN A 325 -3.32 -0.99 7.84
C GLN A 325 -3.04 0.00 6.70
N ALA A 326 -1.95 -0.21 5.95
CA ALA A 326 -1.61 0.61 4.79
C ALA A 326 -2.67 0.55 3.69
N ALA A 327 -3.34 -0.59 3.50
CA ALA A 327 -4.43 -0.72 2.54
C ALA A 327 -5.65 0.14 2.91
N TYR A 328 -6.04 0.17 4.20
CA TYR A 328 -7.10 1.04 4.69
C TYR A 328 -6.70 2.52 4.65
N GLU A 329 -5.46 2.87 5.02
CA GLU A 329 -4.96 4.24 4.87
C GLU A 329 -4.90 4.72 3.41
N ALA A 330 -4.82 3.78 2.46
CA ALA A 330 -4.85 4.07 1.04
C ALA A 330 -6.26 4.08 0.44
N ASP A 331 -7.32 3.89 1.25
CA ASP A 331 -8.71 3.73 0.82
C ASP A 331 -8.85 2.69 -0.32
N SER A 332 -8.09 1.59 -0.24
CA SER A 332 -8.02 0.60 -1.32
C SER A 332 -8.63 -0.74 -0.91
N VAL A 333 -9.90 -0.94 -1.25
CA VAL A 333 -10.62 -2.20 -0.99
C VAL A 333 -9.97 -3.41 -1.67
N ASP A 334 -9.40 -3.24 -2.87
CA ASP A 334 -8.60 -4.26 -3.59
C ASP A 334 -7.37 -4.68 -2.77
N ALA A 335 -6.65 -3.73 -2.17
CA ALA A 335 -5.51 -4.02 -1.32
C ALA A 335 -5.92 -4.71 -0.01
N VAL A 336 -7.04 -4.29 0.60
CA VAL A 336 -7.59 -4.94 1.81
C VAL A 336 -7.96 -6.39 1.51
N GLN A 337 -8.61 -6.64 0.37
CA GLN A 337 -8.97 -7.98 -0.11
C GLN A 337 -7.75 -8.89 -0.20
N HIS A 338 -6.66 -8.42 -0.81
CA HIS A 338 -5.41 -9.17 -0.95
C HIS A 338 -4.74 -9.45 0.40
N ALA A 339 -4.65 -8.45 1.28
CA ALA A 339 -4.07 -8.62 2.62
C ALA A 339 -4.87 -9.66 3.43
N ALA A 340 -6.20 -9.55 3.43
CA ALA A 340 -7.08 -10.45 4.17
C ALA A 340 -6.92 -11.92 3.71
N ALA A 341 -6.87 -12.16 2.40
CA ALA A 341 -6.64 -13.50 1.86
C ALA A 341 -5.30 -14.10 2.30
N ASN A 342 -4.24 -13.29 2.22
CA ASN A 342 -2.90 -13.73 2.60
C ASN A 342 -2.77 -13.97 4.11
N ILE A 343 -3.42 -13.16 4.95
CA ILE A 343 -3.48 -13.36 6.40
C ILE A 343 -4.17 -14.69 6.71
N GLY A 344 -5.36 -14.93 6.16
CA GLY A 344 -6.13 -16.14 6.42
C GLY A 344 -5.34 -17.42 6.14
N LEU A 345 -4.78 -17.54 4.92
CA LEU A 345 -3.96 -18.69 4.57
C LEU A 345 -2.70 -18.82 5.45
N SER A 346 -2.02 -17.71 5.73
CA SER A 346 -0.74 -17.75 6.47
C SER A 346 -0.94 -18.13 7.93
N LEU A 347 -2.02 -17.66 8.57
CA LEU A 347 -2.41 -18.09 9.92
C LEU A 347 -2.59 -19.60 9.98
N TRP A 348 -3.36 -20.16 9.03
CA TRP A 348 -3.60 -21.60 8.98
C TRP A 348 -2.30 -22.39 8.78
N LEU A 349 -1.47 -22.00 7.81
CA LEU A 349 -0.21 -22.69 7.52
C LEU A 349 0.77 -22.62 8.69
N PHE A 350 0.98 -21.44 9.27
CA PHE A 350 1.92 -21.28 10.37
C PHE A 350 1.50 -22.05 11.62
N TRP A 351 0.20 -22.04 11.94
CA TRP A 351 -0.30 -22.84 13.05
C TRP A 351 -0.15 -24.33 12.76
N ARG A 352 -0.48 -24.80 11.55
CA ARG A 352 -0.32 -26.22 11.16
C ARG A 352 1.10 -26.71 11.39
N HIS A 353 2.10 -25.92 11.00
CA HIS A 353 3.52 -26.23 11.16
C HIS A 353 4.10 -25.87 12.54
N GLY A 354 3.28 -25.43 13.51
CA GLY A 354 3.73 -25.08 14.85
C GLY A 354 4.65 -23.86 14.91
N LEU A 355 4.61 -22.99 13.89
CA LEU A 355 5.44 -21.79 13.77
C LEU A 355 4.86 -20.61 14.56
N ILE A 356 3.55 -20.67 14.81
CA ILE A 356 2.84 -19.83 15.77
C ILE A 356 2.12 -20.74 16.76
N ASP A 357 1.94 -20.27 18.00
CA ASP A 357 1.30 -21.05 19.07
C ASP A 357 1.94 -22.45 19.21
N ALA A 358 3.27 -22.51 19.38
CA ALA A 358 4.01 -23.76 19.48
C ALA A 358 3.51 -24.66 20.64
N GLY A 359 3.02 -24.03 21.71
CA GLY A 359 2.39 -24.72 22.85
C GLY A 359 1.00 -25.29 22.57
N ARG A 360 0.44 -25.07 21.36
CA ARG A 360 -0.90 -25.51 20.93
C ARG A 360 -1.99 -25.10 21.93
N SER A 361 -1.90 -23.88 22.45
CA SER A 361 -2.91 -23.33 23.35
C SER A 361 -4.23 -23.05 22.64
N LEU A 362 -4.19 -22.80 21.32
CA LEU A 362 -5.35 -22.65 20.46
C LEU A 362 -5.75 -23.98 19.83
N SER A 363 -7.05 -24.28 19.85
CA SER A 363 -7.55 -25.47 19.17
C SER A 363 -7.44 -25.33 17.65
N ALA A 364 -7.28 -26.45 16.95
CA ALA A 364 -7.24 -26.48 15.49
C ALA A 364 -8.47 -25.80 14.87
N GLY A 365 -9.65 -26.09 15.44
CA GLY A 365 -10.92 -25.55 14.98
C GLY A 365 -11.00 -24.02 15.16
N ASP A 366 -10.47 -23.47 16.25
CA ASP A 366 -10.47 -22.02 16.47
C ASP A 366 -9.59 -21.29 15.47
N VAL A 367 -8.38 -21.80 15.21
CA VAL A 367 -7.47 -21.18 14.24
C VAL A 367 -8.00 -21.34 12.82
N GLN A 368 -8.56 -22.52 12.49
CA GLN A 368 -9.22 -22.76 11.21
C GLN A 368 -10.40 -21.79 11.01
N ARG A 369 -11.25 -21.59 12.02
CA ARG A 369 -12.34 -20.59 11.99
C ARG A 369 -11.81 -19.18 11.80
N GLN A 370 -10.77 -18.78 12.53
CA GLN A 370 -10.21 -17.44 12.40
C GLN A 370 -9.58 -17.21 11.01
N ALA A 371 -8.91 -18.22 10.46
CA ALA A 371 -8.39 -18.20 9.10
C ALA A 371 -9.52 -18.08 8.06
N MET A 372 -10.63 -18.81 8.26
CA MET A 372 -11.84 -18.68 7.45
C MET A 372 -12.42 -17.27 7.53
N ARG A 373 -12.51 -16.63 8.70
CA ARG A 373 -13.01 -15.25 8.82
C ARG A 373 -12.22 -14.24 8.00
N TRP A 374 -10.89 -14.39 7.97
CA TRP A 374 -10.03 -13.53 7.15
C TRP A 374 -10.27 -13.75 5.65
N LEU A 375 -10.43 -15.00 5.21
CA LEU A 375 -10.86 -15.28 3.84
C LEU A 375 -12.28 -14.77 3.56
N GLY A 376 -13.18 -14.86 4.53
CA GLY A 376 -14.55 -14.37 4.45
C GLY A 376 -14.61 -12.86 4.25
N LEU A 377 -13.75 -12.09 4.93
CA LEU A 377 -13.58 -10.67 4.66
C LEU A 377 -13.15 -10.43 3.21
N SER A 378 -12.12 -11.15 2.76
CA SER A 378 -11.61 -11.03 1.39
C SER A 378 -12.70 -11.31 0.35
N GLU A 379 -13.40 -12.42 0.50
CA GLU A 379 -14.47 -12.84 -0.41
C GLU A 379 -15.71 -11.95 -0.35
N TRP A 380 -16.08 -11.46 0.83
CA TRP A 380 -17.16 -10.48 0.97
C TRP A 380 -16.83 -9.17 0.26
N ILE A 381 -15.56 -8.73 0.30
CA ILE A 381 -15.11 -7.57 -0.48
C ILE A 381 -15.22 -7.88 -1.99
N CYS A 382 -14.81 -9.07 -2.44
CA CYS A 382 -14.95 -9.47 -3.84
C CYS A 382 -16.42 -9.41 -4.31
N ASP A 383 -17.33 -10.06 -3.58
CA ASP A 383 -18.77 -10.12 -3.92
C ASP A 383 -19.43 -8.73 -3.89
N ARG A 384 -19.06 -7.87 -2.92
CA ARG A 384 -19.70 -6.56 -2.76
C ARG A 384 -19.19 -5.49 -3.73
N PHE A 385 -17.91 -5.53 -4.08
CA PHE A 385 -17.24 -4.46 -4.84
C PHE A 385 -16.77 -4.89 -6.23
N GLY A 386 -16.96 -6.15 -6.63
CA GLY A 386 -16.50 -6.68 -7.92
C GLY A 386 -14.98 -6.84 -8.02
N VAL A 387 -14.24 -6.65 -6.93
CA VAL A 387 -12.77 -6.82 -6.93
C VAL A 387 -12.40 -8.31 -6.89
N GLY A 388 -11.15 -8.64 -7.23
CA GLY A 388 -10.67 -10.03 -7.18
C GLY A 388 -11.13 -10.92 -8.36
N GLY A 389 -11.88 -10.36 -9.31
CA GLY A 389 -12.27 -11.04 -10.55
C GLY A 389 -11.08 -11.61 -11.31
N GLY A 390 -11.24 -12.81 -11.86
CA GLY A 390 -10.22 -13.46 -12.69
C GLY A 390 -9.14 -14.25 -11.96
N THR A 391 -9.31 -14.53 -10.66
CA THR A 391 -8.39 -15.40 -9.88
C THR A 391 -9.17 -16.46 -9.10
N ALA A 392 -8.58 -17.65 -8.93
CA ALA A 392 -9.16 -18.72 -8.10
C ALA A 392 -8.55 -18.80 -6.68
N TRP A 393 -7.72 -17.84 -6.28
CA TRP A 393 -6.91 -17.97 -5.06
C TRP A 393 -7.75 -18.10 -3.80
N ASN A 394 -8.81 -17.32 -3.66
CA ASN A 394 -9.66 -17.41 -2.47
C ASN A 394 -10.40 -18.74 -2.39
N ALA A 395 -10.92 -19.26 -3.51
CA ALA A 395 -11.51 -20.60 -3.57
C ALA A 395 -10.48 -21.68 -3.18
N ILE A 396 -9.26 -21.62 -3.73
CA ILE A 396 -8.16 -22.53 -3.39
C ILE A 396 -7.82 -22.45 -1.89
N PHE A 397 -7.69 -21.24 -1.33
CA PHE A 397 -7.33 -21.05 0.07
C PHE A 397 -8.44 -21.54 1.00
N LEU A 398 -9.70 -21.27 0.65
CA LEU A 398 -10.86 -21.76 1.38
C LEU A 398 -10.90 -23.29 1.40
N LEU A 399 -10.79 -23.93 0.23
CA LEU A 399 -10.74 -25.38 0.11
C LEU A 399 -9.58 -25.96 0.94
N ARG A 400 -8.40 -25.35 0.87
CA ARG A 400 -7.23 -25.79 1.66
C ARG A 400 -7.46 -25.66 3.17
N ILE A 401 -8.03 -24.56 3.62
CA ILE A 401 -8.29 -24.33 5.03
C ILE A 401 -9.41 -25.26 5.50
N ALA A 402 -10.48 -25.46 4.73
CA ALA A 402 -11.56 -26.39 5.04
C ALA A 402 -11.06 -27.85 5.12
N ARG A 403 -10.16 -28.24 4.21
CA ARG A 403 -9.48 -29.53 4.24
C ARG A 403 -8.73 -29.75 5.55
N GLY A 404 -8.26 -28.68 6.17
CA GLY A 404 -7.63 -28.73 7.49
C GLY A 404 -6.34 -29.55 7.46
N SER A 405 -6.08 -30.28 8.54
CA SER A 405 -4.89 -31.15 8.66
C SER A 405 -5.04 -32.48 7.93
N CYS A 406 -5.86 -32.56 6.89
CA CYS A 406 -5.97 -33.75 6.04
C CYS A 406 -4.83 -33.75 4.99
N GLY A 407 -4.28 -34.92 4.65
CA GLY A 407 -3.19 -35.08 3.67
C GLY A 407 -1.78 -35.38 4.25
N PRO A 408 -0.70 -35.26 3.44
CA PRO A 408 0.64 -35.71 3.80
C PRO A 408 1.34 -34.89 4.90
N ASP A 409 1.13 -33.57 4.94
CA ASP A 409 1.72 -32.72 5.98
C ASP A 409 0.88 -32.64 7.28
N ALA A 410 0.00 -33.63 7.50
CA ALA A 410 -0.71 -33.78 8.76
C ALA A 410 0.29 -34.15 9.87
N PRO A 411 0.20 -33.57 11.09
CA PRO A 411 1.08 -33.97 12.19
C PRO A 411 1.04 -35.49 12.41
N PRO A 412 2.17 -36.16 12.74
CA PRO A 412 2.25 -37.62 12.84
C PRO A 412 1.21 -38.24 13.79
N LEU A 413 0.88 -37.53 14.87
CA LEU A 413 -0.14 -37.94 15.85
C LEU A 413 -1.57 -37.98 15.28
N ALA A 414 -1.83 -37.30 14.17
CA ALA A 414 -3.16 -37.19 13.53
C ALA A 414 -3.27 -38.02 12.23
N ARG A 415 -2.17 -38.59 11.72
CA ARG A 415 -2.15 -39.35 10.46
C ARG A 415 -1.81 -40.82 10.73
N PRO A 416 -2.78 -41.75 10.58
CA PRO A 416 -2.46 -43.17 10.49
C PRO A 416 -1.48 -43.40 9.33
N ALA A 417 -0.42 -44.18 9.54
CA ALA A 417 0.62 -44.43 8.54
C ALA A 417 0.07 -44.90 7.17
N SER A 418 -1.12 -45.54 7.17
CA SER A 418 -1.81 -46.11 6.02
C SER A 418 -3.00 -45.28 5.48
N ALA A 419 -3.15 -44.01 5.89
CA ALA A 419 -4.33 -43.21 5.53
C ALA A 419 -4.53 -43.01 4.01
N SER A 420 -3.45 -43.08 3.22
CA SER A 420 -3.44 -43.00 1.75
C SER A 420 -3.51 -44.36 1.04
N ASP A 421 -3.42 -45.48 1.78
CA ASP A 421 -3.29 -46.81 1.19
C ASP A 421 -4.64 -47.47 0.91
N SER A 422 -5.72 -46.96 1.52
CA SER A 422 -7.08 -47.43 1.30
C SER A 422 -8.06 -46.26 1.14
N MET A 423 -8.96 -46.38 0.15
CA MET A 423 -10.05 -45.43 -0.08
C MET A 423 -10.90 -45.22 1.19
N ALA A 424 -11.15 -46.29 1.94
CA ALA A 424 -11.93 -46.22 3.17
C ALA A 424 -11.24 -45.33 4.23
N MET A 425 -9.92 -45.42 4.36
CA MET A 425 -9.15 -44.58 5.28
C MET A 425 -9.08 -43.14 4.81
N PHE A 426 -8.92 -42.93 3.50
CA PHE A 426 -8.92 -41.58 2.92
C PHE A 426 -10.24 -40.85 3.22
N ARG A 427 -11.38 -41.53 3.08
CA ARG A 427 -12.72 -40.98 3.34
C ARG A 427 -13.04 -40.79 4.83
N ARG A 428 -12.27 -41.41 5.75
CA ARG A 428 -12.40 -41.19 7.21
C ARG A 428 -11.79 -39.87 7.67
N GLN A 429 -11.01 -39.20 6.82
CA GLN A 429 -10.56 -37.83 7.07
C GLN A 429 -11.77 -36.91 7.27
N ARG A 430 -11.64 -35.91 8.15
CA ARG A 430 -12.74 -35.03 8.54
C ARG A 430 -12.43 -33.58 8.18
N PRO A 431 -12.57 -33.18 6.89
CA PRO A 431 -12.57 -31.77 6.54
C PRO A 431 -13.74 -31.06 7.23
N LEU A 432 -13.65 -29.75 7.39
CA LEU A 432 -14.75 -28.91 7.87
C LEU A 432 -15.95 -29.08 6.93
N SER A 433 -17.17 -29.19 7.45
CA SER A 433 -18.35 -29.24 6.58
C SER A 433 -18.59 -27.87 5.93
N VAL A 434 -19.33 -27.82 4.82
CA VAL A 434 -19.70 -26.54 4.19
C VAL A 434 -20.55 -25.70 5.16
N ALA A 435 -21.44 -26.33 5.92
CA ALA A 435 -22.26 -25.64 6.93
C ALA A 435 -21.41 -25.00 8.03
N ASP A 436 -20.44 -25.74 8.58
CA ASP A 436 -19.53 -25.22 9.61
C ASP A 436 -18.62 -24.12 9.05
N ALA A 437 -18.22 -24.22 7.78
CA ALA A 437 -17.46 -23.16 7.14
C ALA A 437 -18.29 -21.89 6.91
N VAL A 438 -19.56 -22.02 6.51
CA VAL A 438 -20.47 -20.88 6.40
C VAL A 438 -20.65 -20.19 7.75
N ASP A 439 -20.78 -20.94 8.85
CA ASP A 439 -20.80 -20.36 10.19
C ASP A 439 -19.46 -19.69 10.56
N ALA A 440 -18.34 -20.33 10.22
CA ALA A 440 -17.01 -19.80 10.44
C ALA A 440 -16.75 -18.47 9.69
N LEU A 441 -17.42 -18.23 8.56
CA LEU A 441 -17.29 -17.00 7.77
C LEU A 441 -17.98 -15.79 8.42
N ARG A 442 -18.83 -15.99 9.44
CA ARG A 442 -19.47 -14.88 10.17
C ARG A 442 -18.43 -13.94 10.80
N PRO A 443 -18.65 -12.61 10.75
CA PRO A 443 -19.92 -11.92 10.46
C PRO A 443 -20.21 -11.67 8.97
N PHE A 444 -19.34 -12.12 8.06
CA PHE A 444 -19.54 -11.87 6.63
C PHE A 444 -20.54 -12.85 6.04
N HIS A 445 -21.46 -12.37 5.21
CA HIS A 445 -22.37 -13.27 4.48
C HIS A 445 -21.55 -14.13 3.53
N ALA A 446 -21.67 -15.45 3.66
CA ALA A 446 -20.88 -16.39 2.89
C ALA A 446 -21.24 -16.31 1.39
N PRO A 447 -20.29 -16.01 0.49
CA PRO A 447 -20.50 -16.17 -0.95
C PRO A 447 -20.75 -17.64 -1.31
N PHE A 448 -20.29 -18.56 -0.46
CA PHE A 448 -20.48 -20.01 -0.57
C PHE A 448 -21.76 -20.45 0.14
N ALA A 449 -22.90 -19.89 -0.27
CA ALA A 449 -24.19 -20.23 0.30
C ALA A 449 -24.84 -21.43 -0.43
N PRO A 450 -25.65 -22.25 0.27
CA PRO A 450 -26.46 -23.30 -0.36
C PRO A 450 -27.36 -22.77 -1.48
N ALA A 451 -27.85 -21.54 -1.37
CA ALA A 451 -28.67 -20.88 -2.39
C ALA A 451 -27.94 -20.68 -3.73
N ARG A 452 -26.59 -20.68 -3.73
CA ARG A 452 -25.75 -20.64 -4.94
C ARG A 452 -25.26 -22.03 -5.36
N GLY A 453 -25.83 -23.11 -4.81
CA GLY A 453 -25.49 -24.50 -5.13
C GLY A 453 -24.31 -25.08 -4.34
N PHE A 454 -23.71 -24.30 -3.43
CA PHE A 454 -22.56 -24.75 -2.62
C PHE A 454 -23.02 -25.55 -1.40
N VAL A 455 -23.44 -26.80 -1.64
CA VAL A 455 -23.77 -27.77 -0.57
C VAL A 455 -22.62 -28.75 -0.29
N ARG A 456 -21.59 -28.75 -1.15
CA ARG A 456 -20.42 -29.63 -1.10
C ARG A 456 -19.18 -28.87 -1.56
N TRP A 457 -18.00 -29.27 -1.08
CA TRP A 457 -16.76 -28.59 -1.44
C TRP A 457 -16.33 -28.87 -2.87
N SER A 458 -16.63 -30.07 -3.38
CA SER A 458 -16.43 -30.39 -4.80
C SER A 458 -17.17 -29.43 -5.73
N ALA A 459 -18.34 -28.90 -5.33
CA ALA A 459 -19.09 -27.92 -6.12
C ALA A 459 -18.40 -26.54 -6.18
N VAL A 460 -17.71 -26.13 -5.11
CA VAL A 460 -16.93 -24.89 -5.08
C VAL A 460 -15.78 -24.97 -6.09
N ALA A 461 -15.06 -26.10 -6.11
CA ALA A 461 -13.99 -26.32 -7.06
C ALA A 461 -14.51 -26.42 -8.51
N ALA A 462 -15.62 -27.11 -8.72
CA ALA A 462 -16.26 -27.27 -10.03
C ALA A 462 -16.66 -25.91 -10.63
N PHE A 463 -17.32 -25.04 -9.86
CA PHE A 463 -17.72 -23.70 -10.31
C PHE A 463 -16.53 -22.89 -10.88
N ALA A 464 -15.41 -22.86 -10.15
CA ALA A 464 -14.23 -22.13 -10.60
C ALA A 464 -13.52 -22.80 -11.81
N LEU A 465 -13.62 -24.12 -11.95
CA LEU A 465 -13.11 -24.85 -13.12
C LEU A 465 -14.00 -24.64 -14.35
N GLU A 466 -15.32 -24.60 -14.18
CA GLU A 466 -16.29 -24.33 -15.25
C GLU A 466 -16.12 -22.93 -15.82
N ASP A 467 -15.93 -21.92 -14.96
CA ASP A 467 -15.60 -20.55 -15.41
C ASP A 467 -14.26 -20.51 -16.18
N HIS A 468 -13.32 -21.37 -15.82
CA HIS A 468 -12.07 -21.50 -16.54
C HIS A 468 -12.25 -22.15 -17.92
N ASP A 469 -12.94 -23.29 -17.95
CA ASP A 469 -13.14 -24.11 -19.14
C ASP A 469 -14.07 -23.42 -20.16
N ALA A 470 -15.04 -22.62 -19.69
CA ALA A 470 -15.88 -21.75 -20.52
C ALA A 470 -15.14 -20.52 -21.07
N GLY A 471 -13.91 -20.26 -20.59
CA GLY A 471 -13.10 -19.13 -21.02
C GLY A 471 -13.49 -17.79 -20.39
N HIS A 472 -14.43 -17.77 -19.44
CA HIS A 472 -14.78 -16.57 -18.67
C HIS A 472 -13.57 -16.08 -17.86
N VAL A 473 -12.82 -17.02 -17.27
CA VAL A 473 -11.59 -16.75 -16.50
C VAL A 473 -10.41 -17.55 -17.03
N ARG A 474 -9.26 -16.91 -17.28
CA ARG A 474 -8.03 -17.63 -17.66
C ARG A 474 -7.10 -17.77 -16.47
N LEU A 475 -7.20 -18.92 -15.79
CA LEU A 475 -6.36 -19.23 -14.64
C LEU A 475 -4.91 -19.50 -15.10
N ALA A 476 -3.95 -18.92 -14.36
CA ALA A 476 -2.54 -19.22 -14.57
C ALA A 476 -2.24 -20.70 -14.20
N PRO A 477 -1.21 -21.33 -14.80
CA PRO A 477 -0.87 -22.74 -14.58
C PRO A 477 -0.87 -23.19 -13.12
N LEU A 478 -0.26 -22.39 -12.23
CA LEU A 478 -0.19 -22.70 -10.81
C LEU A 478 -1.57 -22.66 -10.11
N GLN A 479 -2.43 -21.71 -10.49
CA GLN A 479 -3.78 -21.62 -9.92
C GLN A 479 -4.61 -22.82 -10.37
N LEU A 480 -4.57 -23.14 -11.67
CA LEU A 480 -5.27 -24.30 -12.23
C LEU A 480 -4.82 -25.60 -11.56
N ALA A 481 -3.51 -25.82 -11.41
CA ALA A 481 -2.98 -27.01 -10.74
C ALA A 481 -3.43 -27.12 -9.27
N ASN A 482 -3.42 -26.02 -8.52
CA ASN A 482 -3.95 -26.01 -7.15
C ASN A 482 -5.45 -26.31 -7.12
N LEU A 483 -6.23 -25.72 -8.01
CA LEU A 483 -7.67 -25.94 -8.05
C LEU A 483 -8.04 -27.37 -8.43
N LEU A 484 -7.33 -27.95 -9.42
CA LEU A 484 -7.48 -29.36 -9.81
C LEU A 484 -7.09 -30.32 -8.68
N LEU A 485 -6.04 -30.01 -7.91
CA LEU A 485 -5.67 -30.79 -6.73
C LEU A 485 -6.79 -30.79 -5.68
N GLU A 486 -7.33 -29.62 -5.33
CA GLU A 486 -8.41 -29.56 -4.35
C GLU A 486 -9.69 -30.22 -4.88
N SER A 487 -10.00 -30.05 -6.17
CA SER A 487 -11.11 -30.76 -6.84
C SER A 487 -10.97 -32.27 -6.72
N ALA A 488 -9.81 -32.82 -7.11
CA ALA A 488 -9.51 -34.24 -7.00
C ALA A 488 -9.63 -34.75 -5.55
N TRP A 489 -9.10 -34.01 -4.58
CA TRP A 489 -9.16 -34.38 -3.17
C TRP A 489 -10.61 -34.46 -2.67
N TYR A 490 -11.42 -33.43 -2.91
CA TYR A 490 -12.81 -33.38 -2.44
C TYR A 490 -13.74 -34.33 -3.18
N LEU A 491 -13.58 -34.49 -4.50
CA LEU A 491 -14.32 -35.51 -5.26
C LEU A 491 -14.03 -36.90 -4.72
N THR A 492 -12.75 -37.21 -4.46
CA THR A 492 -12.35 -38.50 -3.90
C THR A 492 -12.89 -38.71 -2.48
N HIS A 493 -12.80 -37.69 -1.63
CA HIS A 493 -13.27 -37.76 -0.24
C HIS A 493 -14.79 -37.96 -0.16
N GLU A 494 -15.54 -37.18 -0.94
CA GLU A 494 -16.99 -37.19 -0.86
C GLU A 494 -17.63 -38.32 -1.70
N GLN A 495 -17.07 -38.65 -2.88
CA GLN A 495 -17.68 -39.59 -3.86
C GLN A 495 -16.86 -40.86 -4.13
N GLY A 496 -15.58 -40.89 -3.78
CA GLY A 496 -14.67 -42.01 -4.07
C GLY A 496 -13.96 -41.83 -5.40
N ALA A 497 -13.33 -42.88 -5.93
CA ALA A 497 -12.63 -42.86 -7.21
C ALA A 497 -13.61 -42.89 -8.39
N THR A 498 -14.40 -41.83 -8.53
CA THR A 498 -15.31 -41.65 -9.66
C THR A 498 -14.56 -41.18 -10.90
N ALA A 499 -15.18 -41.29 -12.07
CA ALA A 499 -14.61 -40.76 -13.32
C ALA A 499 -14.26 -39.27 -13.22
N ALA A 500 -15.06 -38.47 -12.51
CA ALA A 500 -14.78 -37.05 -12.26
C ALA A 500 -13.52 -36.86 -11.40
N ALA A 501 -13.32 -37.67 -10.36
CA ALA A 501 -12.13 -37.63 -9.52
C ALA A 501 -10.86 -38.01 -10.33
N CYS A 502 -10.96 -39.06 -11.16
CA CYS A 502 -9.89 -39.47 -12.07
C CYS A 502 -9.56 -38.37 -13.10
N ALA A 503 -10.57 -37.81 -13.76
CA ALA A 503 -10.38 -36.74 -14.74
C ALA A 503 -9.69 -35.50 -14.12
N ALA A 504 -9.99 -35.16 -12.87
CA ALA A 504 -9.33 -34.06 -12.17
C ALA A 504 -7.82 -34.33 -11.95
N VAL A 505 -7.43 -35.54 -11.55
CA VAL A 505 -6.00 -35.89 -11.37
C VAL A 505 -5.26 -36.06 -12.70
N GLU A 506 -5.92 -36.55 -13.74
CA GLU A 506 -5.36 -36.65 -15.09
C GLU A 506 -5.05 -35.26 -15.65
N ARG A 507 -6.03 -34.33 -15.56
CA ARG A 507 -5.83 -32.91 -15.91
C ARG A 507 -4.71 -32.28 -15.09
N LEU A 508 -4.64 -32.55 -13.79
CA LEU A 508 -3.55 -32.07 -12.94
C LEU A 508 -2.19 -32.59 -13.41
N ALA A 509 -2.09 -33.89 -13.70
CA ALA A 509 -0.85 -34.51 -14.14
C ALA A 509 -0.34 -33.92 -15.46
N LEU A 510 -1.25 -33.69 -16.42
CA LEU A 510 -0.95 -33.02 -17.69
C LEU A 510 -0.57 -31.54 -17.53
N GLN A 511 -1.01 -30.88 -16.45
CA GLN A 511 -0.67 -29.49 -16.16
C GLN A 511 0.74 -29.33 -15.56
N LEU A 512 1.29 -30.37 -14.92
CA LEU A 512 2.56 -30.28 -14.20
C LEU A 512 3.76 -29.81 -15.04
N PRO A 513 3.93 -30.20 -16.32
CA PRO A 513 5.06 -29.73 -17.13
C PRO A 513 5.14 -28.20 -17.27
N ALA A 514 4.01 -27.50 -17.21
CA ALA A 514 3.94 -26.04 -17.28
C ALA A 514 4.36 -25.33 -15.97
N LEU A 515 4.63 -26.07 -14.91
CA LEU A 515 5.02 -25.54 -13.60
C LEU A 515 6.54 -25.55 -13.41
N ARG A 516 7.02 -24.72 -12.47
CA ARG A 516 8.43 -24.66 -12.07
C ARG A 516 8.85 -25.93 -11.32
N PRO A 517 10.14 -26.29 -11.30
CA PRO A 517 10.61 -27.51 -10.63
C PRO A 517 10.14 -27.66 -9.17
N ALA A 518 10.23 -26.60 -8.36
CA ALA A 518 9.78 -26.62 -6.96
C ALA A 518 8.26 -26.82 -6.82
N GLU A 519 7.47 -26.24 -7.72
CA GLU A 519 6.01 -26.42 -7.75
C GLU A 519 5.66 -27.84 -8.16
N ARG A 520 6.32 -28.39 -9.20
CA ARG A 520 6.14 -29.78 -9.62
C ARG A 520 6.45 -30.76 -8.49
N ALA A 521 7.51 -30.52 -7.73
CA ALA A 521 7.87 -31.35 -6.59
C ALA A 521 6.75 -31.40 -5.54
N PHE A 522 6.14 -30.25 -5.24
CA PHE A 522 4.98 -30.17 -4.34
C PHE A 522 3.79 -31.00 -4.86
N PHE A 523 3.35 -30.78 -6.10
CA PHE A 523 2.20 -31.52 -6.64
C PHE A 523 2.46 -33.01 -6.80
N ALA A 524 3.69 -33.41 -7.15
CA ALA A 524 4.08 -34.81 -7.20
C ALA A 524 3.98 -35.48 -5.82
N ALA A 525 4.33 -34.78 -4.74
CA ALA A 525 4.16 -35.27 -3.37
C ALA A 525 2.68 -35.41 -2.99
N GLU A 526 1.85 -34.41 -3.31
CA GLU A 526 0.41 -34.45 -3.07
C GLU A 526 -0.28 -35.58 -3.86
N LEU A 527 0.06 -35.78 -5.14
CA LEU A 527 -0.45 -36.88 -5.96
C LEU A 527 -0.09 -38.24 -5.36
N ARG A 528 1.15 -38.42 -4.87
CA ARG A 528 1.57 -39.65 -4.19
C ARG A 528 0.78 -39.93 -2.90
N ALA A 529 0.20 -38.91 -2.28
CA ALA A 529 -0.62 -39.05 -1.07
C ALA A 529 -2.10 -39.39 -1.37
N LEU A 530 -2.51 -39.44 -2.64
CA LEU A 530 -3.86 -39.84 -3.03
C LEU A 530 -4.03 -41.38 -3.04
N PRO A 531 -5.27 -41.89 -2.94
CA PRO A 531 -5.54 -43.33 -3.05
C PRO A 531 -5.00 -43.96 -4.34
N PRO A 532 -4.67 -45.28 -4.35
CA PRO A 532 -4.06 -45.96 -5.48
C PRO A 532 -4.75 -45.69 -6.84
N ALA A 533 -6.08 -45.83 -6.91
CA ALA A 533 -6.82 -45.62 -8.15
C ALA A 533 -6.58 -44.24 -8.81
N LEU A 534 -6.42 -43.18 -8.01
CA LEU A 534 -6.13 -41.84 -8.51
C LEU A 534 -4.66 -41.69 -8.92
N ARG A 535 -3.75 -42.36 -8.20
CA ARG A 535 -2.33 -42.40 -8.58
C ARG A 535 -2.14 -43.10 -9.92
N ASP A 536 -2.86 -44.19 -10.14
CA ASP A 536 -2.81 -44.96 -11.39
C ASP A 536 -3.35 -44.14 -12.57
N ALA A 537 -4.49 -43.46 -12.39
CA ALA A 537 -5.06 -42.56 -13.39
C ALA A 537 -4.10 -41.42 -13.77
N ALA A 538 -3.47 -40.76 -12.77
CA ALA A 538 -2.48 -39.73 -13.01
C ALA A 538 -1.25 -40.26 -13.78
N ALA A 539 -0.76 -41.45 -13.43
CA ALA A 539 0.36 -42.09 -14.13
C ALA A 539 -0.01 -42.49 -15.57
N GLU A 540 -1.24 -42.94 -15.79
CA GLU A 540 -1.75 -43.30 -17.11
C GLU A 540 -1.88 -42.09 -18.05
N ALA A 541 -2.38 -40.95 -17.55
CA ALA A 541 -2.46 -39.72 -18.34
C ALA A 541 -1.09 -39.25 -18.81
N VAL A 542 -0.05 -39.30 -17.96
CA VAL A 542 1.32 -38.92 -18.34
C VAL A 542 1.87 -39.87 -19.41
N ARG A 543 1.62 -41.18 -19.31
CA ARG A 543 2.05 -42.17 -20.30
C ARG A 543 1.42 -41.94 -21.68
N HIS A 544 0.14 -41.58 -21.73
CA HIS A 544 -0.57 -41.32 -22.98
C HIS A 544 -0.25 -39.94 -23.56
N GLY A 545 -0.14 -38.91 -22.73
CA GLY A 545 0.23 -37.55 -23.15
C GLY A 545 1.65 -37.45 -23.70
N GLY A 546 2.58 -38.30 -23.24
CA GLY A 546 3.95 -38.35 -23.76
C GLY A 546 4.14 -39.07 -25.10
N LYS A 547 3.12 -39.80 -25.60
CA LYS A 547 3.17 -40.51 -26.89
C LYS A 547 2.59 -39.70 -28.06
N GLY A 548 2.00 -38.54 -27.79
CA GLY A 548 1.34 -37.69 -28.79
C GLY A 548 1.96 -36.29 -28.94
N ALA A 549 3.18 -36.08 -28.45
CA ALA A 549 3.92 -34.82 -28.54
C ALA A 549 5.13 -34.94 -29.48
#